data_AF-A0AAP5H979-F1
#
_entry.id   AF-A0AAP5H979-F1
#
_cell.length_a   1.000
_cell.length_b   1.000
_cell.length_c   1.000
_cell.angle_alpha   90.00
_cell.angle_beta   90.00
_cell.angle_gamma   90.00
#
_symmetry.space_group_name_H-M   'P 1'
#
loop_
_entity.id
_entity.type
_entity.pdbx_description
1 polymer ?
#
loop_
_entity_poly.entity_id
_entity_poly.type
_entity_poly.pdbx_seq_one_letter_code
_entity_poly.pdbx_strand_id
1 'polypeptide(L)'
;MSVFIGVLALILGVLFAIWPYFGWYLRLGWRLKDAEPSDLSLSVDRILGVVLVIFGLVLIVSSCSTGSQSNHTWAEQFKDKLDAGQVKEIRIGLFNPTTLNEEETNTVVQMIQSAELRPFESGNAFGANNTGEITFIDGTNAELVIWGSSGGIELHPDAAQTQYEIMSEELQDWFTTNYSEE
;
A
#
# COMPACT_ATOMS: atom_id res chain seq x y z
N MET A 1 4.13 10.19 14.47
CA MET A 1 4.74 10.47 15.80
C MET A 1 6.27 10.42 15.77
N SER A 2 6.88 9.42 15.11
CA SER A 2 8.34 9.22 15.09
C SER A 2 9.17 10.38 14.51
N VAL A 3 8.66 11.09 13.50
CA VAL A 3 9.32 12.28 12.92
C VAL A 3 9.49 13.40 13.93
N PHE A 4 8.43 13.71 14.70
CA PHE A 4 8.48 14.75 15.73
C PHE A 4 9.52 14.43 16.81
N ILE A 5 9.58 13.17 17.25
CA ILE A 5 10.57 12.70 18.22
C ILE A 5 12.00 12.78 17.63
N GLY A 6 12.17 12.40 16.37
CA GLY A 6 13.45 12.52 15.67
C GLY A 6 13.94 13.96 15.53
N VAL A 7 13.05 14.90 15.19
CA VAL A 7 13.37 16.34 15.11
C VAL A 7 13.77 16.89 16.48
N LEU A 8 13.06 16.53 17.55
CA LEU A 8 13.44 16.93 18.91
C LEU A 8 14.80 16.37 19.31
N ALA A 9 15.09 15.11 18.99
CA ALA A 9 16.40 14.49 19.23
C ALA A 9 17.53 15.20 18.47
N LEU A 10 17.31 15.63 17.23
CA LEU A 10 18.27 16.43 16.47
C LEU A 10 18.57 17.77 17.14
N ILE A 11 17.53 18.52 17.52
CA ILE A 11 17.68 19.85 18.13
C ILE A 11 18.48 19.72 19.43
N LEU A 12 18.08 18.78 20.30
CA LEU A 12 18.78 18.56 21.58
C LEU A 12 20.20 18.03 21.38
N GLY A 13 20.40 17.12 20.42
CA GLY A 13 21.72 16.56 20.10
C GLY A 13 22.69 17.63 19.61
N VAL A 14 22.24 18.52 18.71
CA VAL A 14 23.04 19.65 18.22
C VAL A 14 23.36 20.63 19.35
N LEU A 15 22.39 20.95 20.20
CA LEU A 15 22.61 21.82 21.36
C LEU A 15 23.66 21.25 22.33
N PHE A 16 23.62 19.94 22.60
CA PHE A 16 24.58 19.30 23.50
C PHE A 16 25.98 19.16 22.86
N ALA A 17 26.05 18.99 21.54
CA ALA A 17 27.31 18.91 20.81
C ALA A 17 28.03 20.28 20.69
N ILE A 18 27.29 21.34 20.37
CA ILE A 18 27.84 22.69 20.18
C ILE A 18 28.03 23.41 21.52
N TRP A 19 27.06 23.26 22.45
CA TRP A 19 27.04 23.95 23.73
C TRP A 19 27.00 22.96 24.91
N PRO A 20 28.07 22.18 25.14
CA PRO A 20 28.09 21.14 26.17
C PRO A 20 27.88 21.67 27.59
N TYR A 21 28.19 22.94 27.84
CA TYR A 21 27.90 23.60 29.13
C TYR A 21 26.39 23.56 29.46
N PHE A 22 25.53 23.69 28.45
CA PHE A 22 24.09 23.60 28.61
C PHE A 22 23.66 22.19 29.04
N GLY A 23 24.20 21.15 28.39
CA GLY A 23 23.96 19.75 28.76
C GLY A 23 24.42 19.43 30.19
N TRP A 24 25.62 19.90 30.55
CA TRP A 24 26.13 19.79 31.90
C TRP A 24 25.25 20.50 32.94
N TYR A 25 24.80 21.72 32.63
CA TYR A 25 23.95 22.51 33.53
C TYR A 25 22.62 21.81 33.82
N LEU A 26 21.96 21.27 32.79
CA LEU A 26 20.72 20.52 32.94
C LEU A 26 20.89 19.21 33.72
N ARG A 27 22.03 18.53 33.54
CA ARG A 27 22.29 17.24 34.21
C ARG A 27 22.69 17.43 35.68
N LEU A 28 23.64 18.32 35.95
CA LEU A 28 24.31 18.41 37.24
C LEU A 28 24.54 19.85 37.71
N GLY A 29 24.82 20.78 36.80
CA GLY A 29 25.21 22.15 37.17
C GLY A 29 24.14 22.92 37.95
N TRP A 30 22.85 22.66 37.73
CA TRP A 30 21.78 23.28 38.52
C TRP A 30 21.77 22.87 40.01
N ARG A 31 22.39 21.74 40.36
CA ARG A 31 22.47 21.22 41.74
C ARG A 31 23.73 21.63 42.47
N LEU A 32 24.76 22.04 41.73
CA LEU A 32 26.05 22.40 42.29
C LEU A 32 26.13 23.91 42.40
N LYS A 33 26.43 24.40 43.60
CA LYS A 33 26.65 25.83 43.82
C LYS A 33 28.09 26.17 43.42
N ASP A 34 28.25 27.12 42.51
CA ASP A 34 29.54 27.68 42.08
C ASP A 34 30.57 26.64 41.58
N ALA A 35 30.11 25.54 40.99
CA ALA A 35 30.98 24.55 40.37
C ALA A 35 31.12 24.81 38.86
N GLU A 36 32.32 24.62 38.32
CA GLU A 36 32.56 24.63 36.89
C GLU A 36 32.64 23.19 36.35
N PRO A 37 32.16 22.95 35.11
CA PRO A 37 32.30 21.64 34.49
C PRO A 37 33.77 21.32 34.23
N SER A 38 34.17 20.10 34.55
CA SER A 38 35.47 19.59 34.13
C SER A 38 35.50 19.32 32.62
N ASP A 39 36.69 19.36 32.02
CA ASP A 39 36.91 19.06 30.60
C ASP A 39 36.38 17.67 30.20
N LEU A 40 36.50 16.71 31.13
CA LEU A 40 35.96 15.36 30.95
C LEU A 40 34.44 15.38 30.85
N SER A 41 33.77 16.17 31.71
CA SER A 41 32.32 16.29 31.68
C SER A 41 31.83 16.93 30.38
N LEU A 42 32.48 18.01 29.94
CA LEU A 42 32.15 18.67 28.67
C LEU A 42 32.34 17.72 27.48
N SER A 43 33.38 16.89 27.51
CA SER A 43 33.64 15.89 26.48
C SER A 43 32.56 14.81 26.44
N VAL A 44 32.09 14.33 27.60
CA VAL A 44 30.99 13.38 27.70
C VAL A 44 29.69 13.97 27.12
N ASP A 45 29.37 15.22 27.47
CA ASP A 45 28.15 15.88 26.99
C ASP A 45 28.19 16.11 25.46
N ARG A 46 29.38 16.41 24.89
CA ARG A 46 29.57 16.48 23.43
C ARG A 46 29.34 15.14 22.73
N ILE A 47 29.91 14.05 23.28
CA ILE A 47 29.76 12.70 22.70
C ILE A 47 28.28 12.28 22.74
N LEU A 48 27.60 12.53 23.86
CA LEU A 48 26.16 12.25 23.98
C LEU A 48 25.34 13.06 22.98
N GLY A 49 25.68 14.33 22.76
CA GLY A 49 25.07 15.16 21.73
C GLY A 49 25.19 14.56 20.33
N VAL A 50 26.40 14.12 19.93
CA VAL A 50 26.64 13.49 18.63
C VAL A 50 25.86 12.18 18.47
N VAL A 51 25.85 11.33 19.50
CA VAL A 51 25.07 10.08 19.49
C VAL A 51 23.57 10.37 19.34
N LEU A 52 23.06 11.39 20.03
CA LEU A 52 21.66 11.78 19.95
C LEU A 52 21.29 12.36 18.57
N VAL A 53 22.20 13.08 17.91
CA VAL A 53 22.04 13.52 16.51
C VAL A 53 21.93 12.31 15.58
N ILE A 54 22.83 11.33 15.69
CA ILE A 54 22.80 10.12 14.86
C ILE A 54 21.49 9.37 15.08
N PHE A 55 21.05 9.21 16.33
CA PHE A 55 19.77 8.59 16.66
C PHE A 55 18.59 9.35 16.05
N GLY A 56 18.57 10.68 16.14
CA GLY A 56 17.55 11.52 15.52
C GLY A 56 17.49 11.37 14.00
N LEU A 57 18.65 11.34 13.33
CA LEU A 57 18.73 11.09 11.89
C LEU A 57 18.20 9.72 11.51
N VAL A 58 18.58 8.67 12.24
CA VAL A 58 18.08 7.31 12.02
C VAL A 58 16.57 7.26 12.17
N LEU A 59 15.99 7.88 13.20
CA LEU A 59 14.54 7.92 13.38
C LEU A 59 13.82 8.65 12.24
N ILE A 60 14.36 9.75 11.73
CA ILE A 60 13.78 10.49 10.61
C ILE A 60 13.89 9.69 9.31
N VAL A 61 15.08 9.15 9.01
CA VAL A 61 15.31 8.34 7.80
C VAL A 61 14.46 7.08 7.82
N SER A 62 14.37 6.38 8.96
CA SER A 62 13.50 5.21 9.11
C SER A 62 12.02 5.56 9.01
N SER A 63 11.63 6.76 9.46
CA SER A 63 10.24 7.24 9.28
C SER A 63 9.95 7.60 7.81
N CYS A 64 10.94 8.12 7.08
CA CYS A 64 10.84 8.36 5.65
C CYS A 64 10.91 7.06 4.82
N SER A 65 11.60 6.02 5.31
CA SER A 65 11.65 4.72 4.63
C SER A 65 10.35 3.92 4.78
N THR A 66 9.51 4.23 5.77
CA THR A 66 8.13 3.72 5.84
C THR A 66 7.16 4.50 4.93
N GLY A 67 7.62 5.53 4.22
CA GLY A 67 6.88 6.25 3.18
C GLY A 67 7.06 5.69 1.77
N SER A 68 7.77 4.58 1.62
CA SER A 68 7.86 3.81 0.38
C SER A 68 7.58 2.33 0.69
N GLN A 69 6.48 2.08 1.40
CA GLN A 69 5.67 0.96 1.01
C GLN A 69 5.16 1.34 -0.37
N SER A 70 5.63 0.65 -1.41
CA SER A 70 4.91 0.61 -2.68
C SER A 70 3.45 0.38 -2.30
N ASN A 71 2.62 1.42 -2.42
CA ASN A 71 1.20 1.20 -2.54
C ASN A 71 1.07 0.42 -3.84
N HIS A 72 1.29 -0.89 -3.81
CA HIS A 72 0.85 -1.76 -4.88
C HIS A 72 -0.62 -1.43 -5.02
N THR A 73 -0.95 -0.71 -6.09
CA THR A 73 -2.33 -0.37 -6.40
C THR A 73 -3.11 -1.67 -6.34
N TRP A 74 -4.38 -1.64 -5.94
CA TRP A 74 -5.17 -2.88 -5.86
C TRP A 74 -5.05 -3.71 -7.16
N ALA A 75 -4.95 -3.04 -8.31
CA ALA A 75 -4.66 -3.62 -9.62
C ALA A 75 -3.34 -4.42 -9.68
N GLU A 76 -2.23 -3.91 -9.13
CA GLU A 76 -0.96 -4.65 -9.06
C GLU A 76 -1.09 -5.89 -8.19
N GLN A 77 -1.71 -5.78 -7.01
CA GLN A 77 -1.92 -6.94 -6.13
C GLN A 77 -2.80 -8.00 -6.78
N PHE A 78 -3.84 -7.55 -7.49
CA PHE A 78 -4.70 -8.43 -8.26
C PHE A 78 -3.91 -9.17 -9.35
N LYS A 79 -3.08 -8.47 -10.13
CA LYS A 79 -2.20 -9.06 -11.15
C LYS A 79 -1.22 -10.06 -10.54
N ASP A 80 -0.57 -9.71 -9.42
CA ASP A 80 0.35 -10.61 -8.72
C ASP A 80 -0.34 -11.91 -8.29
N LYS A 81 -1.61 -11.86 -7.86
CA LYS A 81 -2.39 -13.05 -7.52
C LYS A 81 -2.71 -13.92 -8.74
N LEU A 82 -3.00 -13.31 -9.89
CA LEU A 82 -3.18 -14.05 -11.15
C LEU A 82 -1.88 -14.74 -11.56
N ASP A 83 -0.75 -14.02 -11.53
CA ASP A 83 0.56 -14.53 -11.92
C ASP A 83 1.08 -15.63 -10.98
N ALA A 84 0.73 -15.54 -9.69
CA ALA A 84 1.01 -16.58 -8.71
C ALA A 84 0.09 -17.82 -8.82
N GLY A 85 -0.86 -17.84 -9.77
CA GLY A 85 -1.80 -18.95 -9.95
C GLY A 85 -2.75 -19.13 -8.76
N GLN A 86 -3.09 -18.04 -8.06
CA GLN A 86 -3.90 -18.10 -6.84
C GLN A 86 -5.40 -18.08 -7.10
N VAL A 87 -5.84 -18.15 -8.35
CA VAL A 87 -7.27 -18.22 -8.69
C VAL A 87 -7.79 -19.61 -8.33
N LYS A 88 -8.76 -19.65 -7.43
CA LYS A 88 -9.42 -20.89 -7.00
C LYS A 88 -10.57 -21.24 -7.94
N GLU A 89 -11.42 -20.27 -8.24
CA GLU A 89 -12.58 -20.43 -9.11
C GLU A 89 -13.06 -19.08 -9.63
N ILE A 90 -13.68 -19.09 -10.81
CA ILE A 90 -14.40 -17.94 -11.39
C ILE A 90 -15.85 -18.36 -11.58
N ARG A 91 -16.76 -17.53 -11.09
CA ARG A 91 -18.20 -17.78 -11.14
C ARG A 91 -18.88 -16.65 -11.91
N ILE A 92 -19.78 -16.99 -12.83
CA ILE A 92 -20.47 -16.02 -13.69
C ILE A 92 -21.99 -16.19 -13.53
N GLY A 93 -22.72 -15.11 -13.40
CA GLY A 93 -24.18 -15.08 -13.27
C GLY A 93 -24.67 -14.52 -11.93
N LEU A 94 -25.70 -13.66 -11.99
CA LEU A 94 -26.40 -13.13 -10.82
C LEU A 94 -27.27 -14.18 -10.11
N PHE A 95 -27.99 -14.98 -10.89
CA PHE A 95 -28.95 -15.97 -10.40
C PHE A 95 -28.49 -17.37 -10.81
N ASN A 96 -28.13 -18.20 -9.84
CA ASN A 96 -27.50 -19.52 -10.06
C ASN A 96 -26.17 -19.44 -10.84
N PRO A 97 -25.14 -18.82 -10.24
CA PRO A 97 -23.85 -18.64 -10.90
C PRO A 97 -23.25 -19.97 -11.38
N THR A 98 -22.76 -19.96 -12.61
CA THR A 98 -22.02 -21.07 -13.21
C THR A 98 -20.55 -20.91 -12.89
N THR A 99 -19.93 -21.94 -12.35
CA THR A 99 -18.47 -21.99 -12.15
C THR A 99 -17.80 -22.38 -13.45
N LEU A 100 -16.83 -21.59 -13.90
CA LEU A 100 -16.00 -21.90 -15.07
C LEU A 100 -15.23 -23.22 -14.82
N ASN A 101 -15.08 -24.02 -15.87
CA ASN A 101 -14.20 -25.19 -15.81
C ASN A 101 -12.71 -24.76 -15.83
N GLU A 102 -11.79 -25.71 -15.68
CA GLU A 102 -10.35 -25.43 -15.59
C GLU A 102 -9.78 -24.76 -16.86
N GLU A 103 -10.21 -25.21 -18.05
CA GLU A 103 -9.77 -24.65 -19.33
C GLU A 103 -10.30 -23.22 -19.52
N GLU A 104 -11.56 -23.00 -19.22
CA GLU A 104 -12.21 -21.68 -19.26
C GLU A 104 -11.55 -20.71 -18.25
N THR A 105 -11.29 -21.18 -17.02
CA THR A 105 -10.62 -20.39 -15.99
C THR A 105 -9.23 -19.96 -16.45
N ASN A 106 -8.42 -20.89 -16.96
CA ASN A 106 -7.07 -20.57 -17.45
C ASN A 106 -7.11 -19.57 -18.61
N THR A 107 -8.06 -19.74 -19.53
CA THR A 107 -8.25 -18.85 -20.68
C THR A 107 -8.59 -17.43 -20.24
N VAL A 108 -9.57 -17.28 -19.33
CA VAL A 108 -9.96 -15.99 -18.75
C VAL A 108 -8.81 -15.34 -17.99
N VAL A 109 -8.11 -16.09 -17.14
CA VAL A 109 -6.95 -15.58 -16.38
C VAL A 109 -5.87 -15.07 -17.33
N GLN A 110 -5.54 -15.80 -18.39
CA GLN A 110 -4.53 -15.39 -19.36
C GLN A 110 -4.92 -14.08 -20.07
N MET A 111 -6.16 -13.96 -20.53
CA MET A 111 -6.66 -12.74 -21.17
C MET A 111 -6.59 -11.55 -20.22
N ILE A 112 -7.02 -11.74 -18.97
CA ILE A 112 -6.94 -10.70 -17.93
C ILE A 112 -5.49 -10.33 -17.65
N GLN A 113 -4.56 -11.29 -17.54
CA GLN A 113 -3.13 -11.04 -17.29
C GLN A 113 -2.51 -10.14 -18.36
N SER A 114 -2.81 -10.40 -19.64
CA SER A 114 -2.31 -9.57 -20.75
C SER A 114 -2.96 -8.19 -20.88
N ALA A 115 -4.14 -7.98 -20.29
CA ALA A 115 -4.91 -6.76 -20.43
C ALA A 115 -4.36 -5.60 -19.58
N GLU A 116 -4.51 -4.36 -20.06
CA GLU A 116 -4.32 -3.18 -19.22
C GLU A 116 -5.53 -3.01 -18.27
N LEU A 117 -5.27 -2.65 -17.01
CA LEU A 117 -6.32 -2.30 -16.05
C LEU A 117 -6.42 -0.78 -15.96
N ARG A 118 -7.46 -0.20 -16.56
CA ARG A 118 -7.68 1.24 -16.59
C ARG A 118 -8.54 1.67 -15.40
N PRO A 119 -8.04 2.51 -14.47
CA PRO A 119 -8.84 2.99 -13.36
C PRO A 119 -9.95 3.93 -13.85
N PHE A 120 -11.15 3.80 -13.29
CA PHE A 120 -12.25 4.73 -13.54
C PHE A 120 -13.12 4.88 -12.28
N GLU A 121 -13.85 5.99 -12.22
CA GLU A 121 -14.83 6.27 -11.17
C GLU A 121 -16.21 6.06 -11.77
N SER A 122 -16.96 5.06 -11.30
CA SER A 122 -18.35 4.92 -11.76
C SER A 122 -19.17 6.10 -11.25
N GLY A 123 -19.74 6.87 -12.16
CA GLY A 123 -20.82 7.80 -11.84
C GLY A 123 -22.09 7.05 -11.40
N ASN A 124 -23.22 7.76 -11.27
CA ASN A 124 -24.53 7.19 -10.90
C ASN A 124 -25.14 6.23 -11.96
N ALA A 125 -24.33 5.64 -12.85
CA ALA A 125 -24.80 4.69 -13.84
C ALA A 125 -24.89 3.29 -13.20
N PHE A 126 -26.09 2.73 -13.19
CA PHE A 126 -26.37 1.38 -12.75
C PHE A 126 -26.91 0.61 -13.95
N GLY A 127 -26.08 -0.24 -14.53
CA GLY A 127 -26.44 -1.08 -15.65
C GLY A 127 -25.38 -2.15 -15.83
N ALA A 128 -25.36 -3.13 -14.93
CA ALA A 128 -24.65 -4.37 -15.15
C ALA A 128 -25.60 -5.33 -15.88
N ASN A 129 -25.20 -5.84 -17.05
CA ASN A 129 -25.99 -6.86 -17.73
C ASN A 129 -25.74 -8.24 -17.11
N ASN A 130 -24.53 -8.49 -16.63
CA ASN A 130 -24.17 -9.73 -15.93
C ASN A 130 -23.04 -9.44 -14.93
N THR A 131 -22.92 -10.26 -13.89
CA THR A 131 -21.82 -10.15 -12.92
C THR A 131 -21.12 -11.49 -12.74
N GLY A 132 -19.94 -11.45 -12.17
CA GLY A 132 -19.17 -12.61 -11.79
C GLY A 132 -18.29 -12.34 -10.59
N GLU A 133 -17.62 -13.36 -10.12
CA GLU A 133 -16.73 -13.30 -8.97
C GLU A 133 -15.51 -14.16 -9.22
N ILE A 134 -14.33 -13.58 -9.05
CA ILE A 134 -13.06 -14.30 -9.00
C ILE A 134 -12.77 -14.57 -7.53
N THR A 135 -12.72 -15.83 -7.11
CA THR A 135 -12.32 -16.21 -5.75
C THR A 135 -10.88 -16.71 -5.77
N PHE A 136 -10.06 -16.18 -4.86
CA PHE A 136 -8.67 -16.59 -4.68
C PHE A 136 -8.53 -17.68 -3.61
N ILE A 137 -7.42 -18.43 -3.63
CA ILE A 137 -7.13 -19.51 -2.67
C ILE A 137 -7.12 -19.00 -1.21
N ASP A 138 -6.71 -17.75 -1.00
CA ASP A 138 -6.70 -17.10 0.32
C ASP A 138 -8.09 -16.69 0.84
N GLY A 139 -9.14 -16.92 0.04
CA GLY A 139 -10.52 -16.59 0.35
C GLY A 139 -10.93 -15.14 0.03
N THR A 140 -10.02 -14.32 -0.50
CA THR A 140 -10.39 -13.01 -1.04
C THR A 140 -11.10 -13.16 -2.38
N ASN A 141 -11.89 -12.15 -2.74
CA ASN A 141 -12.66 -12.12 -3.96
C ASN A 141 -12.49 -10.78 -4.70
N ALA A 142 -12.77 -10.81 -6.00
CA ALA A 142 -12.90 -9.63 -6.85
C ALA A 142 -14.18 -9.77 -7.66
N GLU A 143 -15.06 -8.77 -7.56
CA GLU A 143 -16.28 -8.75 -8.35
C GLU A 143 -15.96 -8.35 -9.79
N LEU A 144 -16.50 -9.13 -10.73
CA LEU A 144 -16.50 -8.85 -12.16
C LEU A 144 -17.86 -8.28 -12.54
N VAL A 145 -17.87 -7.13 -13.22
CA VAL A 145 -19.09 -6.59 -13.83
C VAL A 145 -18.94 -6.62 -15.33
N ILE A 146 -19.81 -7.37 -16.00
CA ILE A 146 -19.77 -7.56 -17.45
C ILE A 146 -20.72 -6.56 -18.08
N TRP A 147 -20.19 -5.72 -18.96
CA TRP A 147 -20.91 -4.60 -19.58
C TRP A 147 -21.40 -3.59 -18.55
N GLY A 148 -20.50 -3.12 -17.69
CA GLY A 148 -20.81 -2.11 -16.69
C GLY A 148 -20.78 -0.67 -17.24
N SER A 149 -20.69 0.30 -16.33
CA SER A 149 -20.68 1.75 -16.60
C SER A 149 -19.57 2.23 -17.56
N SER A 150 -18.44 1.52 -17.60
CA SER A 150 -17.33 1.74 -18.51
C SER A 150 -17.65 1.38 -19.96
N GLY A 151 -18.68 0.54 -20.18
CA GLY A 151 -19.00 -0.07 -21.47
C GLY A 151 -18.23 -1.36 -21.76
N GLY A 152 -17.35 -1.81 -20.86
CA GLY A 152 -16.57 -3.04 -20.99
C GLY A 152 -16.76 -3.99 -19.80
N ILE A 153 -15.70 -4.74 -19.48
CA ILE A 153 -15.65 -5.64 -18.32
C ILE A 153 -14.88 -4.95 -17.20
N GLU A 154 -15.45 -4.96 -16.01
CA GLU A 154 -14.96 -4.20 -14.87
C GLU A 154 -14.59 -5.09 -13.71
N LEU A 155 -13.66 -4.62 -12.90
CA LEU A 155 -13.27 -5.16 -11.62
C LEU A 155 -13.66 -4.19 -10.52
N HIS A 156 -14.45 -4.68 -9.57
CA HIS A 156 -14.98 -3.93 -8.45
C HIS A 156 -14.34 -4.45 -7.16
N PRO A 157 -13.39 -3.70 -6.57
CA PRO A 157 -12.81 -4.07 -5.29
C PRO A 157 -13.77 -3.76 -4.15
N ASP A 158 -14.02 -4.73 -3.27
CA ASP A 158 -14.90 -4.60 -2.09
C ASP A 158 -14.51 -3.45 -1.12
N ALA A 159 -13.26 -2.97 -1.20
CA ALA A 159 -12.68 -1.99 -0.29
C ALA A 159 -12.10 -0.73 -0.96
N ALA A 160 -12.26 -0.54 -2.27
CA ALA A 160 -11.70 0.62 -2.99
C ALA A 160 -12.79 1.49 -3.63
N GLN A 161 -12.60 2.81 -3.61
CA GLN A 161 -13.47 3.76 -4.33
C GLN A 161 -13.25 3.67 -5.85
N THR A 162 -12.06 3.24 -6.29
CA THR A 162 -11.69 3.18 -7.69
C THR A 162 -11.90 1.78 -8.26
N GLN A 163 -12.71 1.71 -9.31
CA GLN A 163 -12.97 0.51 -10.10
C GLN A 163 -12.00 0.47 -11.28
N TYR A 164 -11.85 -0.69 -11.90
CA TYR A 164 -10.94 -0.88 -13.03
C TYR A 164 -11.66 -1.50 -14.20
N GLU A 165 -11.45 -0.98 -15.40
CA GLU A 165 -11.87 -1.62 -16.63
C GLU A 165 -10.74 -2.50 -17.16
N ILE A 166 -11.07 -3.73 -17.53
CA ILE A 166 -10.15 -4.67 -18.17
C ILE A 166 -10.16 -4.35 -19.67
N MET A 167 -9.09 -3.71 -20.15
CA MET A 167 -8.92 -3.34 -21.56
C MET A 167 -8.52 -4.56 -22.39
N SER A 168 -9.49 -5.42 -22.71
CA SER A 168 -9.29 -6.60 -23.56
C SER A 168 -10.52 -6.87 -24.44
N GLU A 169 -10.36 -6.66 -25.75
CA GLU A 169 -11.37 -7.02 -26.75
C GLU A 169 -11.56 -8.55 -26.79
N GLU A 170 -10.48 -9.32 -26.66
CA GLU A 170 -10.53 -10.78 -26.66
C GLU A 170 -11.38 -11.32 -25.51
N LEU A 171 -11.24 -10.73 -24.31
CA LEU A 171 -12.03 -11.11 -23.14
C LEU A 171 -13.52 -10.77 -23.35
N GLN A 172 -13.80 -9.60 -23.92
CA GLN A 172 -15.16 -9.16 -24.24
C GLN A 172 -15.84 -10.09 -25.26
N ASP A 173 -15.15 -10.46 -26.33
CA ASP A 173 -15.63 -11.40 -27.35
C ASP A 173 -15.85 -12.79 -26.75
N TRP A 174 -14.95 -13.23 -25.88
CA TRP A 174 -15.07 -14.52 -25.20
C TRP A 174 -16.31 -14.60 -24.31
N PHE A 175 -16.57 -13.57 -23.50
CA PHE A 175 -17.78 -13.52 -22.67
C PHE A 175 -19.06 -13.42 -23.51
N THR A 176 -19.03 -12.66 -24.60
CA THR A 176 -20.16 -12.60 -25.55
C THR A 176 -20.43 -13.97 -26.17
N THR A 177 -19.40 -14.74 -26.50
CA THR A 177 -19.56 -16.03 -27.17
C THR A 177 -20.03 -17.14 -26.22
N ASN A 178 -19.55 -17.13 -24.98
CA ASN A 178 -19.75 -18.24 -24.04
C ASN A 178 -20.83 -17.96 -22.97
N TYR A 179 -21.11 -16.69 -22.67
CA TYR A 179 -21.96 -16.27 -21.56
C TYR A 179 -22.89 -15.08 -21.90
N SER A 180 -23.16 -14.81 -23.19
CA SER A 180 -24.27 -13.91 -23.53
C SER A 180 -25.58 -14.56 -23.11
N GLU A 181 -26.31 -13.94 -22.20
CA GLU A 181 -27.70 -14.30 -21.97
C GLU A 181 -28.50 -13.95 -23.25
N GLU A 182 -29.23 -14.91 -23.82
CA GLU A 182 -30.34 -14.64 -24.75
C GLU A 182 -31.54 -14.05 -23.99
#